data_AF-A0A841EW15-F1
#
_entry.id   AF-A0A841EW15-F1
#
_cell.length_a   1.000
_cell.length_b   1.000
_cell.length_c   1.000
_cell.angle_alpha   90.00
_cell.angle_beta   90.00
_cell.angle_gamma   90.00
#
_symmetry.space_group_name_H-M   'P 1'
#
loop_
_entity.id
_entity.type
_entity.pdbx_description
1 polymer ?
#
loop_
_entity_poly.entity_id
_entity_poly.type
_entity_poly.pdbx_seq_one_letter_code
_entity_poly.pdbx_strand_id
1 'polypeptide(L)'
;MKFYSLHKFNAMVKRGKFDYGTLTKIFCVAILESDILPYYQFHTVANLRNEQGELFDNQMTFITLELDKFTLQEIDCQTDLQKLIYTGTHSK
;
A
#
# COMPACT_ATOMS: atom_id res chain seq x y z
N MET A 1 -5.94 1.42 -13.24
CA MET A 1 -5.67 2.41 -12.18
C MET A 1 -4.58 3.38 -12.65
N LYS A 2 -4.84 4.69 -12.70
CA LYS A 2 -3.79 5.72 -12.87
C LYS A 2 -3.38 6.18 -11.47
N PHE A 3 -2.31 5.62 -10.91
CA PHE A 3 -1.87 5.97 -9.56
C PHE A 3 -1.40 7.44 -9.51
N TYR A 4 -2.07 8.25 -8.70
CA TYR A 4 -1.67 9.64 -8.40
C TYR A 4 -0.20 9.72 -7.93
N SER A 5 0.28 8.67 -7.27
CA SER A 5 1.66 8.45 -6.84
C SER A 5 2.65 8.51 -8.01
N LEU A 6 2.36 7.81 -9.12
CA LEU A 6 3.21 7.78 -10.32
C LEU A 6 3.13 9.10 -11.10
N HIS A 7 1.99 9.79 -11.04
CA HIS A 7 1.87 11.12 -11.62
C HIS A 7 2.74 12.16 -10.88
N LYS A 8 2.70 12.17 -9.53
CA LYS A 8 3.61 12.99 -8.71
C LYS A 8 5.07 12.62 -8.98
N PHE A 9 5.36 11.33 -9.07
CA PHE A 9 6.68 10.81 -9.43
C PHE A 9 7.19 11.40 -10.76
N ASN A 10 6.40 11.28 -11.83
CA ASN A 10 6.72 11.84 -13.14
C ASN A 10 6.93 13.36 -13.11
N ALA A 11 6.16 14.08 -12.29
CA ALA A 11 6.31 15.52 -12.13
C ALA A 11 7.62 15.90 -11.42
N MET A 12 8.08 15.12 -10.44
CA MET A 12 9.36 15.34 -9.76
C MET A 12 10.55 15.06 -10.66
N VAL A 13 10.52 13.96 -11.41
CA VAL A 13 11.52 13.61 -12.42
C VAL A 13 11.66 14.71 -13.47
N LYS A 14 10.55 15.18 -14.05
CA LYS A 14 10.55 16.28 -15.04
C LYS A 14 11.13 17.60 -14.52
N ARG A 15 11.13 17.83 -13.22
CA ARG A 15 11.66 19.04 -12.58
C ARG A 15 13.14 18.94 -12.23
N GLY A 16 13.79 17.80 -12.47
CA GLY A 16 15.22 17.58 -12.16
C GLY A 16 15.55 17.54 -10.66
N LYS A 17 14.54 17.51 -9.78
CA LYS A 17 14.70 17.49 -8.32
C LYS A 17 14.70 16.06 -7.75
N PHE A 18 15.06 15.09 -8.58
CA PHE A 18 14.72 13.71 -8.32
C PHE A 18 15.91 12.94 -7.75
N ASP A 19 15.80 12.59 -6.48
CA ASP A 19 16.73 11.73 -5.74
C ASP A 19 15.90 10.74 -4.90
N TYR A 20 16.05 9.44 -5.17
CA TYR A 20 15.39 8.39 -4.42
C TYR A 20 15.84 8.37 -2.94
N GLY A 21 17.07 8.80 -2.64
CA GLY A 21 17.59 8.80 -1.26
C GLY A 21 16.85 9.74 -0.33
N THR A 22 16.20 10.79 -0.85
CA THR A 22 15.57 11.86 -0.07
C THR A 22 14.05 11.86 -0.14
N LEU A 23 13.45 10.95 -0.90
CA LEU A 23 12.00 10.87 -1.02
C LEU A 23 11.38 10.37 0.29
N THR A 24 10.36 11.07 0.80
CA THR A 24 9.52 10.50 1.86
C THR A 24 8.79 9.26 1.32
N LYS A 25 8.78 8.18 2.10
CA LYS A 25 8.16 6.91 1.70
C LYS A 25 6.71 7.11 1.26
N ILE A 26 6.40 6.69 0.04
CA ILE A 26 5.10 6.72 -0.59
C ILE A 26 4.45 5.35 -0.45
N PHE A 27 3.29 5.31 0.22
CA PHE A 27 2.45 4.13 0.30
C PHE A 27 1.33 4.20 -0.74
N CYS A 28 1.27 3.19 -1.60
CA CYS A 28 0.21 2.99 -2.58
C CYS A 28 -0.74 1.94 -2.02
N VAL A 29 -1.83 2.37 -1.39
CA VAL A 29 -2.82 1.45 -0.79
C VAL A 29 -3.95 1.21 -1.80
N ALA A 30 -4.13 -0.05 -2.18
CA ALA A 30 -5.29 -0.53 -2.93
C ALA A 30 -6.22 -1.27 -1.97
N ILE A 31 -7.51 -0.95 -2.01
CA ILE A 31 -8.54 -1.61 -1.20
C ILE A 31 -9.41 -2.41 -2.15
N LEU A 32 -9.54 -3.69 -1.85
CA LEU A 32 -10.41 -4.64 -2.51
C LEU A 32 -11.49 -5.06 -1.51
N GLU A 33 -12.73 -5.03 -1.94
CA GLU A 33 -13.83 -5.52 -1.11
C GLU A 33 -13.72 -7.04 -0.94
N SER A 34 -13.45 -7.76 -2.02
CA SER A 34 -13.49 -9.23 -2.07
C SER A 34 -12.18 -9.93 -1.74
N ASP A 35 -12.29 -11.18 -1.26
CA ASP A 35 -11.21 -12.17 -1.17
C ASP A 35 -10.89 -12.75 -2.55
N ILE A 36 -9.74 -12.36 -3.12
CA ILE A 36 -9.30 -12.78 -4.46
C ILE A 36 -7.87 -13.30 -4.52
N LEU A 37 -7.00 -12.91 -3.58
CA LEU A 37 -5.61 -13.36 -3.54
C LEU A 37 -5.48 -14.68 -2.77
N PRO A 38 -4.53 -15.57 -3.13
CA PRO A 38 -4.41 -16.91 -2.54
C PRO A 38 -3.78 -16.91 -1.13
N TYR A 39 -3.79 -15.78 -0.42
CA TYR A 39 -3.17 -15.61 0.89
C TYR A 39 -4.24 -15.42 1.97
N TYR A 40 -4.01 -15.99 3.16
CA TYR A 40 -4.95 -15.87 4.28
C TYR A 40 -4.96 -14.47 4.92
N GLN A 41 -3.85 -13.74 4.81
CA GLN A 41 -3.72 -12.42 5.42
C GLN A 41 -4.57 -11.40 4.66
N PHE A 42 -5.25 -10.51 5.39
CA PHE A 42 -6.05 -9.42 4.81
C PHE A 42 -5.24 -8.32 4.12
N HIS A 43 -3.91 -8.35 4.24
CA HIS A 43 -3.04 -7.40 3.54
C HIS A 43 -1.79 -8.05 2.98
N THR A 44 -1.31 -7.49 1.87
CA THR A 44 -0.03 -7.84 1.26
C THR A 44 0.81 -6.59 1.05
N VAL A 45 2.13 -6.77 1.08
CA VAL A 45 3.11 -5.70 0.86
C VAL A 45 3.97 -6.09 -0.34
N ALA A 46 4.08 -5.19 -1.32
CA ALA A 46 4.90 -5.37 -2.50
C ALA A 46 5.80 -4.16 -2.75
N ASN A 47 7.02 -4.42 -3.22
CA ASN A 47 7.97 -3.40 -3.65
C ASN A 47 8.32 -3.60 -5.13
N LEU A 48 8.79 -2.53 -5.77
CA LEU A 48 9.24 -2.58 -7.15
C LEU A 48 10.61 -3.25 -7.22
N ARG A 49 10.74 -4.19 -8.16
CA ARG A 49 11.98 -4.91 -8.45
C ARG A 49 12.28 -4.82 -9.93
N ASN A 50 13.56 -4.84 -10.30
CA ASN A 50 13.95 -4.96 -11.71
C ASN A 50 13.73 -6.39 -12.22
N GLU A 51 14.04 -6.64 -13.49
CA GLU A 51 13.85 -7.95 -14.12
C GLU A 51 14.74 -9.05 -13.50
N GLN A 52 15.86 -8.69 -12.88
CA GLN A 52 16.72 -9.60 -12.11
C GLN A 52 16.22 -9.82 -10.67
N GLY A 53 15.13 -9.18 -10.26
CA GLY A 53 14.57 -9.28 -8.90
C GLY A 53 15.26 -8.39 -7.87
N GLU A 54 16.21 -7.54 -8.27
CA GLU A 54 16.87 -6.58 -7.39
C GLU A 54 15.87 -5.49 -7.00
N LEU A 55 15.94 -5.06 -5.75
CA LEU A 55 15.06 -4.02 -5.23
C LEU A 55 15.36 -2.71 -5.96
N PHE A 56 14.42 -2.26 -6.77
CA PHE A 56 14.55 -1.04 -7.56
C PHE A 56 14.44 0.19 -6.66
N ASP A 57 13.54 0.14 -5.69
CA ASP A 57 13.28 1.21 -4.72
C ASP A 57 12.53 0.66 -3.48
N ASN A 58 12.83 1.19 -2.29
CA ASN A 58 12.09 0.93 -1.05
C ASN A 58 11.21 2.12 -0.61
N GLN A 59 11.35 3.27 -1.29
CA GLN A 59 10.58 4.48 -1.03
C GLN A 59 9.15 4.37 -1.55
N MET A 60 8.88 3.53 -2.55
CA MET A 60 7.52 3.19 -2.92
C MET A 60 7.15 1.79 -2.43
N THR A 61 6.06 1.70 -1.66
CA THR A 61 5.52 0.44 -1.15
C THR A 61 4.06 0.32 -1.53
N PHE A 62 3.71 -0.78 -2.18
CA PHE A 62 2.34 -1.12 -2.54
C PHE A 62 1.75 -1.99 -1.45
N ILE A 63 0.58 -1.59 -0.97
CA ILE A 63 -0.19 -2.34 0.01
C ILE A 63 -1.52 -2.69 -0.65
N THR A 64 -1.87 -3.97 -0.66
CA THR A 64 -3.22 -4.39 -1.04
C THR A 64 -3.94 -4.82 0.23
N LEU A 65 -5.16 -4.34 0.43
CA LEU A 65 -6.06 -4.71 1.52
C LEU A 65 -7.27 -5.43 0.94
N GLU A 66 -7.61 -6.60 1.46
CA GLU A 66 -8.82 -7.36 1.10
C GLU A 66 -9.77 -7.36 2.30
N LEU A 67 -10.88 -6.63 2.18
CA LEU A 67 -11.78 -6.34 3.29
C LEU A 67 -12.56 -7.57 3.77
N ASP A 68 -12.97 -8.45 2.86
CA ASP A 68 -13.64 -9.72 3.21
C ASP A 68 -12.79 -10.62 4.12
N LYS A 69 -11.46 -10.48 4.07
CA LYS A 69 -10.52 -11.19 4.97
C LYS A 69 -10.37 -10.53 6.33
N PHE A 70 -10.82 -9.28 6.49
CA PHE A 70 -10.70 -8.54 7.73
C PHE A 70 -11.89 -8.84 8.64
N THR A 71 -11.73 -9.84 9.50
CA THR A 71 -12.79 -10.34 10.40
C THR A 71 -12.59 -9.96 11.87
N LEU A 72 -11.58 -9.13 12.17
CA LEU A 72 -11.25 -8.71 13.53
C LEU A 72 -12.35 -7.84 14.14
N GLN A 73 -12.67 -8.09 15.40
CA GLN A 73 -13.50 -7.21 16.21
C GLN A 73 -12.66 -6.05 16.77
N GLU A 74 -13.31 -5.02 17.30
CA GLU A 74 -12.64 -3.85 17.89
C GLU A 74 -11.59 -4.24 18.95
N ILE A 75 -11.97 -5.16 19.85
CA ILE A 75 -11.11 -5.69 20.91
C ILE A 75 -9.88 -6.41 20.35
N ASP A 76 -9.98 -7.02 19.17
CA ASP A 76 -8.89 -7.77 18.55
C ASP A 76 -7.95 -6.86 17.74
N CYS A 77 -8.30 -5.58 17.54
CA CYS A 77 -7.49 -4.62 16.79
C CYS A 77 -6.34 -4.04 17.63
N GLN A 78 -5.18 -4.67 17.56
CA GLN A 78 -4.01 -4.29 18.35
C GLN A 78 -3.14 -3.21 17.68
N THR A 79 -2.97 -3.30 16.36
CA THR A 79 -2.10 -2.41 15.58
C THR A 79 -2.85 -1.21 15.02
N ASP A 80 -2.13 -0.12 14.75
CA ASP A 80 -2.72 1.10 14.16
C ASP A 80 -3.33 0.84 12.78
N LEU A 81 -2.77 -0.07 11.99
CA LEU A 81 -3.34 -0.48 10.70
C LEU A 81 -4.69 -1.17 10.89
N GLN A 82 -4.79 -2.10 11.85
CA GLN A 82 -6.05 -2.80 12.14
C GLN A 82 -7.12 -1.81 12.63
N LYS A 83 -6.75 -0.90 13.55
CA LYS A 83 -7.65 0.14 14.05
C LYS A 83 -8.13 1.07 12.94
N LEU A 84 -7.24 1.46 12.04
CA LEU A 84 -7.57 2.28 10.87
C LEU A 84 -8.57 1.58 9.95
N ILE A 85 -8.34 0.32 9.60
CA ILE A 85 -9.24 -0.45 8.74
C ILE A 85 -10.60 -0.65 9.42
N TYR A 86 -10.60 -1.09 10.69
CA TYR A 86 -11.83 -1.29 11.46
C TYR A 86 -12.70 -0.03 11.47
N THR A 87 -12.10 1.13 11.76
CA THR A 87 -12.80 2.42 11.77
C THR A 87 -13.35 2.78 10.39
N GLY A 88 -12.60 2.53 9.31
CA GLY A 88 -13.01 2.83 7.94
C GLY A 88 -14.09 1.91 7.38
N THR A 89 -14.19 0.67 7.87
CA THR A 89 -15.19 -0.31 7.42
C THR A 89 -16.44 -0.34 8.29
N HIS A 90 -16.37 0.15 9.53
CA HIS A 90 -17.48 0.11 10.51
C HIS A 90 -18.02 1.50 10.90
N SER A 91 -17.51 2.60 10.31
CA SER A 91 -18.17 3.91 10.40
C SER A 91 -19.48 3.90 9.61
N LYS A 92 -20.58 3.56 10.27
CA LYS A 92 -21.94 3.94 9.87
C LYS A 92 -22.46 5.03 10.79
#